data_AF-A0A6P0MEA5-F1
#
_entry.id   AF-A0A6P0MEA5-F1
#
_cell.length_a   1.000
_cell.length_b   1.000
_cell.length_c   1.000
_cell.angle_alpha   90.00
_cell.angle_beta   90.00
_cell.angle_gamma   90.00
#
_symmetry.space_group_name_H-M   'P 1'
#
loop_
_entity.id
_entity.type
_entity.pdbx_description
1 polymer ?
#
loop_
_entity_poly.entity_id
_entity_poly.type
_entity_poly.pdbx_seq_one_letter_code
_entity_poly.pdbx_strand_id
1 'polypeptide(L)'
;IMSKTPIKKTKQLQGFRYSKISDNQRLECLKASRELVGAFHEGLDLEVEIRVVEKQNLGETIFFFDEKGLMGFAICHYGKDTEAGSETCYIKFGASRLGEKAEQNFKQLLEGCETLSLLEGASRLVGGINMARQEAYQQMLAFGFKINRLGVAMHYLNKPAFNRPGIYVLDDWR
;
A
#
# COMPACT_ATOMS: atom_id res chain seq x y z
N ILE A 1 12.87 -4.81 1.58
CA ILE A 1 12.26 -4.55 0.25
C ILE A 1 12.09 -5.86 -0.50
N MET A 2 10.90 -6.08 -1.04
CA MET A 2 10.56 -7.26 -1.83
C MET A 2 9.95 -6.87 -3.18
N SER A 3 10.03 -7.75 -4.16
CA SER A 3 9.37 -7.54 -5.45
C SER A 3 8.90 -8.82 -6.14
N LYS A 4 7.95 -8.69 -7.04
CA LYS A 4 7.49 -9.75 -7.95
C LYS A 4 7.24 -9.20 -9.34
N THR A 5 7.18 -10.10 -10.32
CA THR A 5 6.59 -9.81 -11.62
C THR A 5 5.06 -9.91 -11.49
N PRO A 6 4.29 -8.89 -11.89
CA PRO A 6 2.83 -8.97 -11.94
C PRO A 6 2.37 -10.06 -12.92
N ILE A 7 1.46 -10.93 -12.49
CA ILE A 7 0.97 -12.07 -13.32
C ILE A 7 -0.56 -12.12 -13.49
N LYS A 8 -1.31 -11.33 -12.72
CA LYS A 8 -2.78 -11.40 -12.68
C LYS A 8 -3.42 -10.74 -13.91
N LYS A 9 -4.02 -11.51 -14.83
CA LYS A 9 -4.59 -11.00 -16.10
C LYS A 9 -5.91 -10.22 -15.98
N THR A 10 -6.40 -9.92 -14.77
CA THR A 10 -7.67 -9.20 -14.60
C THR A 10 -7.48 -7.72 -14.95
N LYS A 11 -8.35 -7.18 -15.80
CA LYS A 11 -8.29 -5.77 -16.24
C LYS A 11 -9.08 -4.79 -15.36
N GLN A 12 -9.78 -5.28 -14.34
CA GLN A 12 -10.66 -4.46 -13.51
C GLN A 12 -10.11 -4.35 -12.08
N LEU A 13 -9.87 -3.12 -11.65
CA LEU A 13 -9.55 -2.78 -10.28
C LEU A 13 -10.83 -2.88 -9.43
N GLN A 14 -10.81 -3.67 -8.35
CA GLN A 14 -11.94 -3.78 -7.40
C GLN A 14 -11.90 -2.67 -6.34
N GLY A 15 -11.64 -1.44 -6.76
CA GLY A 15 -11.47 -0.30 -5.87
C GLY A 15 -11.48 1.01 -6.65
N PHE A 16 -11.32 2.11 -5.92
CA PHE A 16 -11.35 3.46 -6.48
C PHE A 16 -9.94 3.98 -6.68
N ARG A 17 -9.71 4.66 -7.79
CA ARG A 17 -8.52 5.49 -8.03
C ARG A 17 -8.82 6.90 -7.52
N TYR A 18 -8.00 7.41 -6.61
CA TYR A 18 -8.18 8.74 -6.01
C TYR A 18 -8.23 9.85 -7.07
N SER A 19 -7.41 9.73 -8.12
CA SER A 19 -7.41 10.67 -9.24
C SER A 19 -8.72 10.70 -10.05
N LYS A 20 -9.57 9.65 -9.95
CA LYS A 20 -10.77 9.45 -10.80
C LYS A 20 -12.10 9.65 -10.08
N ILE A 21 -12.09 9.99 -8.80
CA ILE A 21 -13.28 10.21 -7.97
C ILE A 21 -13.54 11.70 -7.74
N SER A 22 -14.77 12.04 -7.35
CA SER A 22 -15.18 13.43 -7.08
C SER A 22 -14.49 14.01 -5.84
N ASP A 23 -14.47 15.35 -5.72
CA ASP A 23 -13.84 16.02 -4.58
C ASP A 23 -14.46 15.63 -3.22
N ASN A 24 -15.77 15.40 -3.17
CA ASN A 24 -16.44 14.92 -1.96
C ASN A 24 -15.93 13.51 -1.57
N GLN A 25 -15.83 12.60 -2.54
CA GLN A 25 -15.30 11.26 -2.29
C GLN A 25 -13.81 11.29 -1.93
N ARG A 26 -13.03 12.23 -2.48
CA ARG A 26 -11.63 12.45 -2.11
C ARG A 26 -11.52 12.82 -0.63
N LEU A 27 -12.34 13.75 -0.14
CA LEU A 27 -12.38 14.12 1.28
C LEU A 27 -12.74 12.93 2.18
N GLU A 28 -13.71 12.12 1.77
CA GLU A 28 -14.08 10.88 2.48
C GLU A 28 -12.92 9.87 2.52
N CYS A 29 -12.23 9.66 1.40
CA CYS A 29 -11.07 8.78 1.31
C CYS A 29 -9.94 9.23 2.24
N LEU A 30 -9.65 10.54 2.28
CA LEU A 30 -8.63 11.11 3.16
C LEU A 30 -8.98 10.90 4.63
N LYS A 31 -10.22 11.23 5.03
CA LYS A 31 -10.69 11.01 6.40
C LYS A 31 -10.60 9.53 6.78
N ALA A 32 -11.10 8.63 5.93
CA ALA A 32 -11.09 7.20 6.18
C ALA A 32 -9.66 6.63 6.23
N SER A 33 -8.74 7.14 5.41
CA SER A 33 -7.33 6.73 5.45
C SER A 33 -6.68 7.10 6.77
N ARG A 34 -6.90 8.34 7.27
CA ARG A 34 -6.39 8.83 8.54
C ARG A 34 -6.92 7.99 9.71
N GLU A 35 -8.22 7.70 9.73
CA GLU A 35 -8.83 6.83 10.74
C GLU A 35 -8.22 5.42 10.72
N LEU A 36 -8.04 4.84 9.53
CA LEU A 36 -7.46 3.50 9.36
C LEU A 36 -6.01 3.45 9.86
N VAL A 37 -5.16 4.42 9.50
CA VAL A 37 -3.76 4.41 9.93
C VAL A 37 -3.57 4.81 11.39
N GLY A 38 -4.42 5.70 11.91
CA GLY A 38 -4.44 6.10 13.32
C GLY A 38 -4.72 4.94 14.26
N ALA A 39 -5.45 3.91 13.80
CA ALA A 39 -5.68 2.69 14.56
C ALA A 39 -4.41 1.84 14.78
N PHE A 40 -3.38 1.99 13.94
CA PHE A 40 -2.09 1.30 14.13
C PHE A 40 -1.11 2.13 14.97
N HIS A 41 -1.09 3.44 14.70
CA HIS A 41 -0.16 4.39 15.29
C HIS A 41 -0.79 5.78 15.37
N GLU A 42 -0.93 6.28 16.59
CA GLU A 42 -1.46 7.62 16.85
C GLU A 42 -0.62 8.70 16.13
N GLY A 43 -1.31 9.65 15.50
CA GLY A 43 -0.67 10.75 14.78
C GLY A 43 -0.13 10.41 13.40
N LEU A 44 -0.20 9.15 12.95
CA LEU A 44 0.13 8.81 11.56
C LEU A 44 -0.94 9.40 10.62
N ASP A 45 -0.48 10.16 9.63
CA ASP A 45 -1.32 10.81 8.63
C ASP A 45 -0.59 10.81 7.29
N LEU A 46 -1.29 10.40 6.24
CA LEU A 46 -0.76 10.29 4.88
C LEU A 46 -1.51 11.18 3.89
N GLU A 47 -2.31 12.12 4.38
CA GLU A 47 -3.07 13.04 3.53
C GLU A 47 -2.16 13.84 2.60
N VAL A 48 -1.02 14.32 3.10
CA VAL A 48 -0.05 15.09 2.31
C VAL A 48 0.50 14.24 1.17
N GLU A 49 0.90 13.01 1.47
CA GLU A 49 1.46 12.05 0.52
C GLU A 49 0.44 11.72 -0.58
N ILE A 50 -0.81 11.40 -0.21
CA ILE A 50 -1.89 11.08 -1.15
C ILE A 50 -2.12 12.26 -2.11
N ARG A 51 -2.19 13.49 -1.57
CA ARG A 51 -2.40 14.70 -2.37
C ARG A 51 -1.20 15.01 -3.27
N VAL A 52 0.02 14.81 -2.79
CA VAL A 52 1.25 15.03 -3.57
C VAL A 52 1.31 14.05 -4.75
N VAL A 53 1.00 12.78 -4.54
CA VAL A 53 0.97 11.78 -5.62
C VAL A 53 0.01 12.17 -6.73
N GLU A 54 -1.19 12.63 -6.39
CA GLU A 54 -2.16 13.09 -7.37
C GLU A 54 -1.73 14.40 -8.05
N LYS A 55 -1.37 15.42 -7.27
CA LYS A 55 -1.04 16.76 -7.80
C LYS A 55 0.21 16.76 -8.68
N GLN A 56 1.20 15.94 -8.37
CA GLN A 56 2.46 15.86 -9.12
C GLN A 56 2.49 14.70 -10.13
N ASN A 57 1.39 13.97 -10.30
CA ASN A 57 1.29 12.82 -11.20
C ASN A 57 2.40 11.78 -10.97
N LEU A 58 2.70 11.50 -9.71
CA LEU A 58 3.76 10.54 -9.31
C LEU A 58 3.27 9.09 -9.29
N GLY A 59 1.97 8.89 -9.50
CA GLY A 59 1.35 7.58 -9.53
C GLY A 59 -0.14 7.65 -9.15
N GLU A 60 -0.61 6.73 -8.31
CA GLU A 60 -2.01 6.66 -7.90
C GLU A 60 -2.16 6.23 -6.45
N THR A 61 -3.21 6.71 -5.79
CA THR A 61 -3.70 6.10 -4.55
C THR A 61 -4.97 5.30 -4.83
N ILE A 62 -4.96 4.02 -4.46
CA ILE A 62 -6.12 3.12 -4.63
C ILE A 62 -6.77 2.83 -3.29
N PHE A 63 -8.10 2.83 -3.25
CA PHE A 63 -8.93 2.62 -2.05
C PHE A 63 -9.90 1.45 -2.23
N PHE A 64 -10.09 0.65 -1.17
CA PHE A 64 -10.99 -0.51 -1.15
C PHE A 64 -11.97 -0.38 0.01
N PHE A 65 -13.28 -0.43 -0.28
CA PHE A 65 -14.34 -0.26 0.72
C PHE A 65 -15.23 -1.50 0.80
N ASP A 66 -15.74 -1.79 2.00
CA ASP A 66 -16.89 -2.65 2.24
C ASP A 66 -18.00 -1.88 2.96
N GLU A 67 -19.07 -2.58 3.32
CA GLU A 67 -20.21 -2.04 4.08
C GLU A 67 -19.80 -1.44 5.44
N LYS A 68 -18.64 -1.82 5.99
CA LYS A 68 -18.11 -1.31 7.26
C LYS A 68 -17.10 -0.17 7.06
N GLY A 69 -16.91 0.31 5.84
CA GLY A 69 -16.00 1.41 5.50
C GLY A 69 -14.70 0.95 4.84
N LEU A 70 -13.63 1.73 5.02
CA LEU A 70 -12.36 1.49 4.33
C LEU A 70 -11.71 0.18 4.82
N MET A 71 -11.53 -0.77 3.90
CA MET A 71 -10.85 -2.04 4.16
C MET A 71 -9.34 -1.91 4.03
N GLY A 72 -8.89 -1.02 3.15
CA GLY A 72 -7.48 -0.74 2.92
C GLY A 72 -7.25 0.23 1.79
N PHE A 73 -6.03 0.74 1.70
CA PHE A 73 -5.60 1.63 0.62
C PHE A 73 -4.10 1.46 0.37
N ALA A 74 -3.66 1.85 -0.84
CA ALA A 74 -2.25 1.86 -1.19
C ALA A 74 -1.89 3.11 -2.00
N ILE A 75 -0.77 3.71 -1.65
CA ILE A 75 -0.11 4.81 -2.37
C ILE A 75 0.98 4.18 -3.23
N CYS A 76 0.79 4.23 -4.55
CA CYS A 76 1.65 3.61 -5.53
C CYS A 76 2.33 4.67 -6.39
N HIS A 77 3.66 4.59 -6.53
CA HIS A 77 4.42 5.38 -7.49
C HIS A 77 4.70 4.56 -8.75
N TYR A 78 4.67 5.19 -9.92
CA TYR A 78 5.07 4.60 -11.19
C TYR A 78 5.39 5.68 -12.22
N GLY A 79 6.30 5.38 -13.15
CA GLY A 79 6.73 6.31 -14.19
C GLY A 79 8.16 6.80 -14.00
N LYS A 80 8.79 7.21 -15.11
CA LYS A 80 10.23 7.47 -15.20
C LYS A 80 10.76 8.54 -14.23
N ASP A 81 9.95 9.55 -13.93
CA ASP A 81 10.35 10.72 -13.11
C ASP A 81 9.89 10.56 -11.64
N THR A 82 9.67 9.31 -11.20
CA THR A 82 9.20 8.97 -9.86
C THR A 82 10.20 8.09 -9.13
N GLU A 83 10.02 7.92 -7.82
CA GLU A 83 10.82 6.99 -6.99
C GLU A 83 10.78 5.53 -7.48
N ALA A 84 9.77 5.18 -8.29
CA ALA A 84 9.64 3.85 -8.85
C ALA A 84 10.55 3.64 -10.07
N GLY A 85 10.84 4.70 -10.83
CA GLY A 85 11.45 4.60 -12.15
C GLY A 85 10.52 3.99 -13.20
N SER A 86 11.06 3.75 -14.40
CA SER A 86 10.25 3.48 -15.61
C SER A 86 9.51 2.14 -15.63
N GLU A 87 9.99 1.12 -14.92
CA GLU A 87 9.50 -0.26 -15.08
C GLU A 87 8.77 -0.80 -13.84
N THR A 88 8.65 0.01 -12.79
CA THR A 88 8.18 -0.44 -11.49
C THR A 88 6.91 0.28 -11.09
N CYS A 89 5.97 -0.47 -10.51
CA CYS A 89 4.97 0.05 -9.61
C CYS A 89 5.48 -0.16 -8.18
N TYR A 90 5.75 0.94 -7.48
CA TYR A 90 6.27 0.93 -6.12
C TYR A 90 5.15 1.25 -5.13
N ILE A 91 4.80 0.29 -4.27
CA ILE A 91 3.90 0.54 -3.14
C ILE A 91 4.71 1.28 -2.08
N LYS A 92 4.64 2.62 -2.10
CA LYS A 92 5.31 3.49 -1.12
C LYS A 92 4.68 3.33 0.26
N PHE A 93 3.36 3.19 0.30
CA PHE A 93 2.63 2.83 1.49
C PHE A 93 1.40 2.00 1.13
N GLY A 94 1.03 1.05 1.97
CA GLY A 94 -0.23 0.34 1.85
C GLY A 94 -0.67 -0.20 3.20
N ALA A 95 -1.95 -0.13 3.51
CA ALA A 95 -2.45 -0.64 4.78
C ALA A 95 -3.83 -1.23 4.64
N SER A 96 -4.11 -2.26 5.45
CA SER A 96 -5.45 -2.81 5.59
C SER A 96 -5.98 -2.67 7.01
N ARG A 97 -7.29 -2.45 7.14
CA ARG A 97 -8.02 -2.32 8.40
C ARG A 97 -7.75 -3.50 9.34
N LEU A 98 -7.54 -3.21 10.62
CA LEU A 98 -7.37 -4.20 11.68
C LEU A 98 -8.61 -5.10 11.86
N GLY A 99 -8.39 -6.25 12.49
CA GLY A 99 -9.44 -7.18 12.90
C GLY A 99 -9.41 -8.49 12.13
N GLU A 100 -10.46 -9.29 12.30
CA GLU A 100 -10.54 -10.68 11.81
C GLU A 100 -10.35 -10.80 10.29
N LYS A 101 -10.70 -9.77 9.52
CA LYS A 101 -10.56 -9.75 8.06
C LYS A 101 -9.25 -9.13 7.57
N ALA A 102 -8.33 -8.75 8.45
CA ALA A 102 -7.11 -8.01 8.06
C ALA A 102 -6.29 -8.76 6.99
N GLU A 103 -6.12 -10.07 7.14
CA GLU A 103 -5.42 -10.92 6.16
C GLU A 103 -6.12 -10.89 4.78
N GLN A 104 -7.44 -11.03 4.76
CA GLN A 104 -8.22 -11.02 3.53
C GLN A 104 -8.17 -9.63 2.86
N ASN A 105 -8.27 -8.57 3.66
CA ASN A 105 -8.20 -7.19 3.18
C ASN A 105 -6.81 -6.89 2.58
N PHE A 106 -5.73 -7.35 3.23
CA PHE A 106 -4.38 -7.19 2.71
C PHE A 106 -4.17 -7.95 1.40
N LYS A 107 -4.71 -9.17 1.27
CA LYS A 107 -4.71 -9.91 0.00
C LYS A 107 -5.37 -9.09 -1.11
N GLN A 108 -6.54 -8.51 -0.86
CA GLN A 108 -7.23 -7.66 -1.84
C GLN A 108 -6.41 -6.41 -2.21
N LEU A 109 -5.75 -5.80 -1.22
CA LEU A 109 -4.82 -4.70 -1.46
C LEU A 109 -3.67 -5.11 -2.39
N LEU A 110 -3.01 -6.25 -2.13
CA LEU A 110 -1.92 -6.75 -2.98
C LEU A 110 -2.41 -7.06 -4.41
N GLU A 111 -3.59 -7.66 -4.53
CA GLU A 111 -4.23 -7.94 -5.83
C GLU A 111 -4.58 -6.66 -6.60
N GLY A 112 -5.04 -5.62 -5.91
CA GLY A 112 -5.32 -4.33 -6.51
C GLY A 112 -4.05 -3.60 -6.96
N CYS A 113 -2.97 -3.66 -6.16
CA CYS A 113 -1.67 -3.13 -6.55
C CYS A 113 -1.08 -3.88 -7.76
N GLU A 114 -1.23 -5.20 -7.81
CA GLU A 114 -0.81 -6.00 -8.97
C GLU A 114 -1.61 -5.65 -10.23
N THR A 115 -2.92 -5.45 -10.09
CA THR A 115 -3.79 -5.02 -11.20
C THR A 115 -3.40 -3.62 -11.69
N LEU A 116 -3.17 -2.67 -10.77
CA LEU A 116 -2.70 -1.32 -11.12
C LEU A 116 -1.36 -1.38 -11.86
N SER A 117 -0.43 -2.21 -11.40
CA SER A 117 0.89 -2.38 -12.04
C SER A 117 0.75 -2.77 -13.51
N LEU A 118 -0.16 -3.69 -13.81
CA LEU A 118 -0.41 -4.14 -15.19
C LEU A 118 -1.12 -3.09 -16.04
N LEU A 119 -2.06 -2.34 -15.46
CA LEU A 119 -2.75 -1.25 -16.17
C LEU A 119 -1.77 -0.13 -16.57
N GLU A 120 -0.80 0.16 -15.72
CA GLU A 120 0.23 1.19 -15.95
C GLU A 120 1.47 0.64 -16.67
N GLY A 121 1.44 -0.62 -17.13
CA GLY A 121 2.52 -1.22 -17.93
C GLY A 121 3.81 -1.55 -17.16
N ALA A 122 3.78 -1.56 -15.83
CA ALA A 122 4.93 -1.92 -15.01
C ALA A 122 5.23 -3.43 -15.08
N SER A 123 6.49 -3.77 -15.31
CA SER A 123 6.97 -5.17 -15.33
C SER A 123 7.32 -5.69 -13.94
N ARG A 124 7.34 -4.81 -12.94
CA ARG A 124 7.74 -5.11 -11.57
C ARG A 124 6.83 -4.42 -10.54
N LEU A 125 6.39 -5.18 -9.54
CA LEU A 125 5.72 -4.66 -8.34
C LEU A 125 6.68 -4.75 -7.16
N VAL A 126 6.90 -3.63 -6.47
CA VAL A 126 7.85 -3.50 -5.35
C VAL A 126 7.12 -3.00 -4.10
N GLY A 127 7.47 -3.54 -2.94
CA GLY A 127 6.96 -3.05 -1.64
C GLY A 127 7.97 -3.25 -0.50
N GLY A 128 7.89 -2.39 0.50
CA GLY A 128 8.65 -2.48 1.74
C GLY A 128 7.84 -3.15 2.86
N ILE A 129 8.48 -4.05 3.62
CA ILE A 129 7.88 -4.71 4.77
C ILE A 129 8.97 -4.96 5.83
N ASN A 130 8.59 -4.80 7.09
CA ASN A 130 9.40 -5.17 8.25
C ASN A 130 8.99 -6.59 8.69
N MET A 131 9.96 -7.48 8.90
CA MET A 131 9.72 -8.89 9.26
C MET A 131 9.06 -9.08 10.63
N ALA A 132 9.05 -8.06 11.50
CA ALA A 132 8.27 -8.07 12.73
C ALA A 132 6.74 -8.01 12.49
N ARG A 133 6.30 -7.61 11.29
CA ARG A 133 4.92 -7.73 10.81
C ARG A 133 4.75 -9.11 10.15
N GLN A 134 4.82 -10.14 10.98
CA GLN A 134 5.05 -11.53 10.57
C GLN A 134 4.05 -12.02 9.50
N GLU A 135 2.76 -11.83 9.73
CA GLU A 135 1.70 -12.34 8.87
C GLU A 135 1.69 -11.63 7.52
N ALA A 136 1.88 -10.31 7.51
CA ALA A 136 1.98 -9.52 6.27
C ALA A 136 3.21 -9.94 5.45
N TYR A 137 4.37 -10.15 6.09
CA TYR A 137 5.58 -10.64 5.44
C TYR A 137 5.38 -12.05 4.83
N GLN A 138 4.80 -12.97 5.60
CA GLN A 138 4.48 -14.33 5.12
C GLN A 138 3.50 -14.29 3.95
N GLN A 139 2.49 -13.42 4.00
CA GLN A 139 1.53 -13.27 2.93
C GLN A 139 2.15 -12.69 1.67
N MET A 140 3.11 -11.74 1.77
CA MET A 140 3.87 -11.28 0.60
C MET A 140 4.64 -12.43 -0.07
N LEU A 141 5.29 -13.30 0.71
CA LEU A 141 5.98 -14.49 0.18
C LEU A 141 4.99 -15.41 -0.54
N ALA A 142 3.85 -15.71 0.09
CA ALA A 142 2.78 -16.53 -0.50
C ALA A 142 2.20 -15.91 -1.78
N PHE A 143 2.18 -14.58 -1.87
CA PHE A 143 1.75 -13.83 -3.05
C PHE A 143 2.81 -13.76 -4.17
N GLY A 144 3.98 -14.36 -3.96
CA GLY A 144 5.05 -14.51 -4.94
C GLY A 144 6.12 -13.42 -4.91
N PHE A 145 6.12 -12.55 -3.90
CA PHE A 145 7.20 -11.60 -3.69
C PHE A 145 8.49 -12.30 -3.28
N LYS A 146 9.62 -11.84 -3.81
CA LYS A 146 10.97 -12.27 -3.45
C LYS A 146 11.71 -11.13 -2.77
N ILE A 147 12.59 -11.46 -1.83
CA ILE A 147 13.44 -10.46 -1.14
C ILE A 147 14.50 -9.95 -2.11
N ASN A 148 14.62 -8.63 -2.24
CA ASN A 148 15.66 -7.99 -3.06
C ASN A 148 16.69 -7.22 -2.24
N ARG A 149 16.27 -6.67 -1.10
CA ARG A 149 17.15 -5.91 -0.21
C ARG A 149 16.70 -6.11 1.23
N LEU A 150 17.64 -6.44 2.09
CA LEU A 150 17.49 -6.46 3.54
C LEU A 150 18.02 -5.15 4.12
N GLY A 151 17.40 -4.69 5.20
CA GLY A 151 17.78 -3.50 5.93
C GLY A 151 17.38 -3.67 7.40
N VAL A 152 17.90 -2.78 8.26
CA VAL A 152 17.61 -2.78 9.69
C VAL A 152 16.78 -1.55 10.02
N ALA A 153 15.71 -1.77 10.79
CA ALA A 153 14.87 -0.70 11.33
C ALA A 153 15.45 -0.19 12.64
N MET A 154 15.72 1.11 12.73
CA MET A 154 16.14 1.76 13.98
C MET A 154 14.96 2.53 14.57
N HIS A 155 14.59 2.22 15.81
CA HIS A 155 13.41 2.77 16.46
C HIS A 155 13.75 3.74 17.58
N TYR A 156 13.05 4.88 17.64
CA TYR A 156 13.19 5.82 18.75
C TYR A 156 12.89 5.14 20.09
N LEU A 157 13.82 5.23 21.03
CA LEU A 157 13.77 4.58 22.34
C LEU A 157 13.52 3.05 22.27
N ASN A 158 13.89 2.39 21.16
CA ASN A 158 13.62 0.98 20.91
C ASN A 158 12.13 0.59 21.02
N LYS A 159 11.20 1.54 20.86
CA LYS A 159 9.77 1.26 20.84
C LYS A 159 9.37 0.73 19.45
N PRO A 160 8.65 -0.41 19.35
CA PRO A 160 8.39 -1.06 18.06
C PRO A 160 7.47 -0.26 17.12
N ALA A 161 6.84 0.81 17.59
CA ALA A 161 5.76 1.51 16.88
C ALA A 161 4.70 0.50 16.39
N PHE A 162 4.44 0.42 15.08
CA PHE A 162 3.53 -0.55 14.46
C PHE A 162 4.24 -1.81 13.90
N ASN A 163 5.54 -2.00 14.14
CA ASN A 163 6.27 -3.21 13.73
C ASN A 163 6.07 -4.36 14.73
N ARG A 164 4.88 -4.97 14.68
CA ARG A 164 4.46 -6.09 15.53
C ARG A 164 3.52 -7.03 14.76
N PRO A 165 3.29 -8.27 15.24
CA PRO A 165 2.32 -9.19 14.66
C PRO A 165 0.91 -8.60 14.56
N GLY A 166 0.14 -9.06 13.58
CA GLY A 166 -1.23 -8.61 13.30
C GLY A 166 -1.35 -7.28 12.57
N ILE A 167 -0.23 -6.63 12.22
CA ILE A 167 -0.21 -5.37 11.46
C ILE A 167 0.08 -5.64 9.98
N TYR A 168 -0.89 -5.29 9.14
CA TYR A 168 -0.83 -5.45 7.69
C TYR A 168 -0.58 -4.11 7.01
N VAL A 169 0.69 -3.68 7.07
CA VAL A 169 1.15 -2.41 6.50
C VAL A 169 2.38 -2.69 5.64
N LEU A 170 2.43 -2.07 4.48
CA LEU A 170 3.61 -1.80 3.65
C LEU A 170 3.95 -0.32 3.81
N ASP A 171 5.24 -0.01 3.89
CA ASP A 171 5.73 1.35 4.08
C ASP A 171 7.05 1.54 3.31
N ASP A 172 7.54 2.77 3.34
CA ASP A 172 8.69 3.18 2.53
C ASP A 172 10.01 2.74 3.19
N TRP A 173 10.86 2.04 2.44
CA TRP A 173 12.20 1.61 2.87
C TRP A 173 13.25 1.91 1.80
N ARG A 174 12.95 2.81 0.86
CA ARG A 174 13.87 3.19 -0.21
C ARG A 174 14.70 4.42 0.11
#